data_AF-A0A352S220-F1
#
_entry.id   AF-A0A352S220-F1
#
_cell.length_a   1.000
_cell.length_b   1.000
_cell.length_c   1.000
_cell.angle_alpha   90.00
_cell.angle_beta   90.00
_cell.angle_gamma   90.00
#
_symmetry.space_group_name_H-M   'P 1'
#
loop_
_entity.id
_entity.type
_entity.pdbx_description
1 polymer ?
#
loop_
_entity_poly.entity_id
_entity_poly.type
_entity_poly.pdbx_seq_one_letter_code
_entity_poly.pdbx_strand_id
1 'polypeptide(L)'
;MTRLIVAALLGLMLSACSLPPAPAQDIKTASDQTPADKRASIRLRLATQYLEARQYSVALDEVKQAINIDPTLVDAYHVRALIYMG
;
A
#
# COMPACT_ATOMS: atom_id res chain seq x y z
N MET A 1 31.54 2.93 38.93
CA MET A 1 30.27 3.61 38.59
C MET A 1 29.98 3.60 37.09
N THR A 2 30.97 3.81 36.23
CA THR A 2 30.83 3.74 34.75
C THR A 2 30.43 2.36 34.20
N ARG A 3 30.80 1.25 34.87
CA ARG A 3 30.41 -0.12 34.44
C ARG A 3 28.94 -0.48 34.66
N LEU A 4 28.28 0.15 35.63
CA LEU A 4 26.84 -0.03 35.90
C LEU A 4 25.98 0.68 34.85
N ILE A 5 26.48 1.79 34.29
CA ILE A 5 25.80 2.57 33.25
C ILE A 5 25.81 1.82 31.90
N VAL A 6 26.92 1.17 31.55
CA VAL A 6 27.03 0.37 30.31
C VAL A 6 26.12 -0.86 30.33
N ALA A 7 25.95 -1.50 31.48
CA ALA A 7 25.04 -2.64 31.64
C ALA A 7 23.56 -2.24 31.51
N ALA A 8 23.19 -1.03 31.99
CA ALA A 8 21.83 -0.52 31.89
C ALA A 8 21.43 -0.12 30.46
N LEU A 9 22.36 0.41 29.66
CA LEU A 9 22.15 0.75 28.25
C LEU A 9 22.05 -0.49 27.34
N LEU A 10 22.73 -1.59 27.68
CA LEU A 10 22.69 -2.83 26.91
C LEU A 10 21.38 -3.63 27.12
N GLY A 11 20.74 -3.46 28.29
CA GLY A 11 19.46 -4.13 28.60
C GLY A 11 18.25 -3.55 27.87
N LEU A 12 18.33 -2.29 27.41
CA LEU A 12 17.22 -1.61 26.73
C LEU A 12 17.02 -2.06 25.26
N MET A 13 17.99 -2.78 24.69
CA MET A 13 17.99 -3.19 23.28
C MET A 13 17.36 -4.57 23.02
N LEU A 14 17.02 -5.35 24.06
CA LEU A 14 16.47 -6.71 23.89
C LEU A 14 14.94 -6.80 23.89
N SER A 15 14.22 -5.69 24.06
CA SER A 15 12.74 -5.70 24.16
C SER A 15 12.01 -5.50 22.82
N ALA A 16 12.70 -5.63 21.68
CA ALA A 16 12.16 -5.23 20.37
C ALA A 16 11.40 -6.32 19.59
N CYS A 17 11.24 -7.55 20.10
CA CYS A 17 10.67 -8.67 19.33
C CYS A 17 9.46 -9.36 19.97
N SER A 18 8.49 -8.60 20.47
CA SER A 18 7.14 -9.14 20.69
C SER A 18 6.17 -8.51 19.69
N LEU A 19 6.21 -8.97 18.44
CA LEU A 19 5.14 -8.67 17.48
C LEU A 19 3.97 -9.58 17.86
N PRO A 20 2.81 -9.04 18.29
CA PRO A 20 1.64 -9.87 18.57
C PRO A 20 1.27 -10.67 17.30
N PRO A 21 0.75 -11.90 17.45
CA PRO A 21 0.30 -12.67 16.30
C PRO A 21 -0.71 -11.82 15.51
N ALA A 22 -0.43 -11.61 14.23
CA ALA A 22 -1.32 -10.87 13.36
C ALA A 22 -2.71 -11.52 13.46
N PRO A 23 -3.79 -10.75 13.64
CA PRO A 23 -5.13 -11.32 13.59
C PRO A 23 -5.24 -12.09 12.28
N ALA A 24 -5.73 -13.33 12.33
CA ALA A 24 -6.02 -14.11 11.14
C ALA A 24 -7.02 -13.30 10.31
N GLN A 25 -6.52 -12.56 9.31
CA GLN A 25 -7.36 -11.77 8.44
C GLN A 25 -8.10 -12.76 7.56
N ASP A 26 -9.42 -12.80 7.72
CA ASP A 26 -10.30 -13.53 6.83
C ASP A 26 -10.09 -13.03 5.39
N ILE A 27 -10.29 -13.90 4.42
CA ILE A 27 -10.12 -13.55 3.00
C ILE A 27 -11.15 -12.48 2.67
N LYS A 28 -10.69 -11.28 2.31
CA LYS A 28 -11.57 -10.17 1.91
C LYS A 28 -12.48 -10.62 0.75
N THR A 29 -13.79 -10.59 0.98
CA THR A 29 -14.80 -10.91 -0.04
C THR A 29 -15.44 -9.65 -0.60
N ALA A 30 -16.29 -9.79 -1.62
CA ALA A 30 -17.04 -8.67 -2.20
C ALA A 30 -17.95 -7.96 -1.17
N SER A 31 -18.39 -8.66 -0.12
CA SER A 31 -19.22 -8.08 0.94
C SER A 31 -18.44 -7.13 1.85
N ASP A 32 -17.13 -7.31 1.96
CA ASP A 32 -16.25 -6.51 2.82
C ASP A 32 -15.70 -5.26 2.11
N GLN A 33 -16.08 -5.07 0.85
CA GLN A 33 -15.65 -3.93 0.05
C GLN A 33 -16.24 -2.63 0.60
N THR A 34 -15.35 -1.73 0.99
CA THR A 34 -15.75 -0.41 1.43
C THR A 34 -16.14 0.48 0.24
N PRO A 35 -16.86 1.58 0.47
CA PRO A 35 -17.04 2.61 -0.56
C PRO A 35 -15.72 3.19 -1.08
N ALA A 36 -14.66 3.20 -0.26
CA ALA A 36 -13.32 3.63 -0.69
C ALA A 36 -12.71 2.63 -1.68
N ASP A 37 -12.80 1.33 -1.41
CA ASP A 37 -12.33 0.26 -2.30
C ASP A 37 -13.01 0.37 -3.69
N LYS A 38 -14.32 0.66 -3.69
CA LYS A 38 -15.08 0.90 -4.94
C LYS A 38 -14.60 2.15 -5.68
N ARG A 39 -14.29 3.24 -4.99
CA ARG A 39 -13.75 4.45 -5.62
C ARG A 39 -12.34 4.22 -6.19
N ALA A 40 -11.48 3.52 -5.46
CA ALA A 40 -10.14 3.17 -5.92
C ALA A 40 -10.20 2.32 -7.21
N SER A 41 -11.08 1.31 -7.25
CA SER A 41 -11.27 0.47 -8.44
C SER A 41 -11.85 1.24 -9.65
N ILE A 42 -12.73 2.22 -9.43
CA ILE A 42 -13.20 3.11 -10.50
C ILE A 42 -12.05 3.96 -11.06
N ARG A 43 -11.22 4.56 -10.18
CA ARG A 43 -10.04 5.33 -10.59
C ARG A 43 -9.05 4.47 -11.37
N LEU A 44 -8.82 3.24 -10.91
CA LEU A 44 -7.97 2.28 -11.62
C LEU A 44 -8.51 1.98 -13.02
N ARG A 45 -9.82 1.78 -13.18
CA ARG A 45 -10.45 1.56 -14.49
C ARG A 45 -10.31 2.76 -15.43
N LEU A 46 -10.40 3.98 -14.91
CA LEU A 46 -10.12 5.18 -15.71
C LEU A 46 -8.66 5.21 -16.14
N ALA A 47 -7.73 4.91 -15.23
CA ALA A 47 -6.30 4.84 -15.55
C ALA A 47 -6.01 3.82 -16.67
N THR A 48 -6.62 2.62 -16.63
CA THR A 48 -6.44 1.62 -17.69
C THR A 48 -7.00 2.08 -19.03
N GLN A 49 -8.16 2.73 -19.05
CA GLN A 49 -8.73 3.27 -20.30
C GLN A 49 -7.84 4.36 -20.90
N TYR A 50 -7.30 5.27 -20.07
CA TYR A 50 -6.37 6.29 -20.54
C TYR A 50 -5.03 5.71 -21.00
N LEU A 51 -4.54 4.64 -20.34
CA LEU A 51 -3.36 3.90 -20.77
C LEU A 51 -3.58 3.29 -22.17
N GLU A 52 -4.71 2.63 -22.40
CA GLU A 52 -5.08 2.07 -23.70
C GLU A 52 -5.18 3.14 -24.79
N ALA A 53 -5.66 4.34 -24.42
CA ALA A 53 -5.70 5.50 -25.30
C ALA A 53 -4.35 6.21 -25.48
N ARG A 54 -3.25 5.69 -24.92
CA ARG A 54 -1.89 6.31 -24.88
C ARG A 54 -1.85 7.70 -24.26
N GLN A 55 -2.83 8.05 -23.43
CA GLN A 55 -2.86 9.30 -22.68
C GLN A 55 -2.15 9.13 -21.34
N TYR A 56 -0.83 8.91 -21.39
CA TYR A 56 -0.04 8.48 -20.24
C TYR A 56 -0.04 9.47 -19.06
N SER A 57 -0.08 10.78 -19.33
CA SER A 57 -0.16 11.79 -18.27
C SER A 57 -1.45 11.67 -17.45
N VAL A 58 -2.59 11.57 -18.13
CA VAL A 58 -3.90 11.43 -17.50
C VAL A 58 -4.03 10.08 -16.80
N ALA A 59 -3.55 9.01 -17.45
CA ALA A 59 -3.50 7.68 -16.85
C ALA A 59 -2.69 7.68 -15.53
N LEU A 60 -1.56 8.37 -15.52
CA LEU A 60 -0.69 8.50 -14.35
C LEU A 60 -1.37 9.26 -13.20
N ASP A 61 -2.16 10.29 -13.53
CA ASP A 61 -2.89 11.04 -12.51
C ASP A 61 -4.04 10.23 -11.90
N GLU A 62 -4.77 9.46 -12.71
CA GLU A 62 -5.82 8.56 -12.22
C GLU A 62 -5.25 7.41 -11.37
N VAL A 63 -4.11 6.82 -11.76
CA VAL A 63 -3.49 5.74 -10.98
C VAL A 63 -2.93 6.25 -9.65
N LYS A 64 -2.39 7.48 -9.60
CA LYS A 64 -1.98 8.13 -8.34
C LYS A 64 -3.19 8.35 -7.41
N GLN A 65 -4.32 8.79 -7.95
CA GLN A 65 -5.54 8.93 -7.17
C GLN A 65 -6.03 7.57 -6.63
N ALA A 66 -5.97 6.50 -7.42
CA ALA A 66 -6.32 5.16 -6.96
C ALA A 66 -5.45 4.71 -5.77
N ILE A 67 -4.12 4.90 -5.86
CA ILE A 67 -3.16 4.57 -4.80
C ILE A 67 -3.37 5.42 -3.54
N ASN A 68 -3.72 6.70 -3.70
CA ASN A 68 -4.02 7.57 -2.56
C ASN A 68 -5.29 7.15 -1.80
N ILE A 69 -6.27 6.55 -2.50
CA ILE A 69 -7.50 6.04 -1.89
C ILE A 69 -7.24 4.70 -1.22
N ASP A 70 -6.57 3.78 -1.92
CA ASP A 70 -6.19 2.47 -1.40
C ASP A 70 -4.71 2.20 -1.68
N PRO A 71 -3.83 2.44 -0.70
CA PRO A 71 -2.40 2.17 -0.82
C PRO A 71 -2.06 0.68 -0.96
N THR A 72 -3.00 -0.21 -0.66
CA THR A 72 -2.83 -1.67 -0.72
C THR A 72 -3.30 -2.28 -2.04
N LEU A 73 -3.84 -1.47 -2.96
CA LEU A 73 -4.33 -1.90 -4.27
C LEU A 73 -3.17 -2.27 -5.21
N VAL A 74 -2.80 -3.55 -5.21
CA VAL A 74 -1.66 -4.09 -5.98
C VAL A 74 -1.77 -3.78 -7.47
N ASP A 75 -2.96 -3.91 -8.05
CA ASP A 75 -3.20 -3.67 -9.47
C ASP A 75 -2.88 -2.23 -9.90
N ALA A 76 -3.04 -1.25 -9.01
CA ALA A 76 -2.70 0.13 -9.31
C ALA A 76 -1.20 0.34 -9.50
N TYR A 77 -0.36 -0.37 -8.74
CA TYR A 77 1.09 -0.33 -8.94
C TYR A 77 1.50 -1.02 -10.24
N HIS A 78 0.82 -2.12 -10.61
CA HIS A 78 1.04 -2.79 -11.89
C HIS A 78 0.73 -1.84 -13.06
N VAL A 79 -0.46 -1.23 -13.08
CA VAL A 79 -0.85 -0.27 -14.13
C VAL A 79 0.12 0.91 -14.18
N ARG A 80 0.55 1.42 -13.02
CA ARG A 80 1.56 2.49 -12.97
C ARG A 80 2.89 2.08 -13.61
N ALA A 81 3.34 0.85 -13.39
CA ALA A 81 4.55 0.34 -14.04
C ALA A 81 4.39 0.28 -15.57
N LEU A 82 3.24 -0.21 -16.06
CA LEU A 82 2.93 -0.24 -17.49
C LEU A 82 2.91 1.17 -18.10
N ILE A 83 2.34 2.15 -17.40
CA ILE A 83 2.33 3.56 -17.83
C ILE A 83 3.77 4.09 -18.00
N TYR A 84 4.71 3.72 -17.14
CA TYR A 84 6.11 4.15 -17.28
C TYR A 84 6.88 3.42 -18.38
N MET A 85 6.38 2.28 -18.85
CA MET A 85 7.01 1.52 -19.95
C MET A 85 6.55 1.98 -21.33
N GLY A 86 5.36 2.58 -21.43
CA GLY A 86 4.72 2.99 -22.69
C GLY A 86 5.05 4.42 -23.11
#